data_AF-A0A958A707-F1
#
_entry.id   AF-A0A958A707-F1
#
_cell.length_a   1.000
_cell.length_b   1.000
_cell.length_c   1.000
_cell.angle_alpha   90.00
_cell.angle_beta   90.00
_cell.angle_gamma   90.00
#
_symmetry.space_group_name_H-M   'P 1'
#
loop_
_entity.id
_entity.type
_entity.pdbx_description
1 polymer ?
#
loop_
_entity_poly.entity_id
_entity_poly.type
_entity_poly.pdbx_seq_one_letter_code
_entity_poly.pdbx_strand_id
1 'polypeptide(L)'
;SGRPYLPFDIFNVRTIPYQIDKNGRPDPDHIEKDKQAITKITRETWASDVDRVHSPIFNLLDGLAEPDRKTLRTPLATGFWREYNEWRERVTISQRQKRIGDILLLTEEIRNPLIREEAISEAGRAMRGLGRFELALQQYRHGLEINPRNNEFRREESFHLNRLNRTDEAIVKLERLLQDDPNDIEAMSFLGRIYKQMWTETWEDIKDENQRLEEAFNALHWLIKAVHTYLAGYRLDQNNYYPGINALSLAMLVDSMASQHNLTDDPDVEAIRDDLPKIKGAVQFALENRTEKDTTDYWALVSLAELQVSIAEDPIKVSRAYKKALTAARKNVYNLKSALGQLKLLQSLGFRPEYVQAGIDAINGELDRIHHEEDSIDVGGFPDPPQVFIFSGHPVDAPGRTEPRFPPAMEKEVRDRIGKALDKFDADHHDLAVTCGAAAGGDIIFIEVCLERDMTVEVHLPFEEARYIQRSVFYAGEQWIERFYNIRNNANVKIWLQPDYLGRVKFGDNMYERNERWALYSSFIHGIDRMRLITLWDGLTDDGPGGPDKMIDRVRQLGGITEHLNTTKFNYWKAEGKVNRALDLLARGG
;
A
#
# COMPACT_ATOMS: atom_id res chain seq x y z
N SER A 1 21.43 -44.95 12.49
CA SER A 1 20.68 -46.13 12.97
C SER A 1 19.71 -46.56 11.88
N GLY A 2 19.96 -47.71 11.25
CA GLY A 2 19.16 -48.24 10.13
C GLY A 2 17.94 -49.03 10.61
N ARG A 3 16.80 -48.34 10.76
CA ARG A 3 15.49 -48.99 10.90
C ARG A 3 14.87 -49.17 9.50
N PRO A 4 14.12 -50.25 9.22
CA PRO A 4 13.43 -50.42 7.94
C PRO A 4 12.46 -49.27 7.68
N TYR A 5 12.44 -48.74 6.46
CA TYR A 5 11.55 -47.65 6.04
C TYR A 5 10.10 -48.11 6.12
N LEU A 6 9.33 -47.57 7.08
CA LEU A 6 7.88 -47.73 7.10
C LEU A 6 7.25 -46.66 6.19
N PRO A 7 6.10 -46.91 5.55
CA PRO A 7 5.45 -45.93 4.66
C PRO A 7 5.14 -44.56 5.31
N PHE A 8 5.12 -44.52 6.64
CA PHE A 8 4.87 -43.34 7.48
C PHE A 8 6.12 -42.87 8.26
N ASP A 9 7.30 -43.42 7.98
CA ASP A 9 8.56 -43.00 8.61
C ASP A 9 9.12 -41.75 7.93
N ILE A 10 8.58 -40.58 8.34
CA ILE A 10 9.02 -39.27 7.87
C ILE A 10 10.32 -38.79 8.53
N PHE A 11 10.93 -39.58 9.43
CA PHE A 11 12.08 -39.18 10.25
C PHE A 11 13.30 -38.77 9.42
N ASN A 12 13.43 -39.31 8.20
CA ASN A 12 14.57 -39.02 7.30
C ASN A 12 14.21 -38.07 6.14
N VAL A 13 12.97 -37.59 6.03
CA VAL A 13 12.53 -36.79 4.87
C VAL A 13 12.93 -35.31 5.01
N ARG A 14 13.21 -34.84 6.24
CA ARG A 14 13.53 -33.44 6.55
C ARG A 14 14.60 -33.27 7.63
N THR A 15 15.50 -34.25 7.76
CA THR A 15 16.61 -34.20 8.73
C THR A 15 17.94 -34.03 8.02
N ILE A 16 18.82 -33.23 8.62
CA ILE A 16 20.19 -33.03 8.17
C ILE A 16 21.09 -33.52 9.30
N PRO A 17 21.96 -34.51 9.07
CA PRO A 17 22.95 -34.88 10.06
C PRO A 17 23.98 -33.75 10.19
N TYR A 18 24.38 -33.44 11.42
CA TYR A 18 25.49 -32.56 11.74
C TYR A 18 26.33 -33.16 12.87
N GLN A 19 27.59 -32.77 12.96
CA GLN A 19 28.55 -33.38 13.86
C GLN A 19 28.61 -32.60 15.16
N ILE A 20 28.71 -33.33 16.27
CA ILE A 20 28.86 -32.77 17.60
C ILE A 20 30.12 -33.30 18.29
N ASP A 21 30.75 -32.45 19.08
CA ASP A 21 31.81 -32.83 19.99
C ASP A 21 31.27 -33.67 21.16
N LYS A 22 32.18 -34.18 22.00
CA LYS A 22 31.86 -34.95 23.21
C LYS A 22 31.00 -34.20 24.23
N ASN A 23 30.84 -32.87 24.11
CA ASN A 23 30.04 -32.03 24.99
C ASN A 23 28.70 -31.63 24.36
N GLY A 24 28.37 -32.15 23.17
CA GLY A 24 27.14 -31.83 22.45
C GLY A 24 27.15 -30.49 21.71
N ARG A 25 28.32 -29.87 21.53
CA ARG A 25 28.47 -28.63 20.73
C ARG A 25 28.81 -28.98 19.28
N PRO A 26 28.51 -28.11 18.30
CA PRO A 26 28.95 -28.34 16.91
C PRO A 26 30.46 -28.63 16.84
N ASP A 27 30.82 -29.69 16.13
CA ASP A 27 32.22 -30.12 15.99
C ASP A 27 33.02 -29.09 15.17
N PRO A 28 34.05 -28.44 15.75
CA PRO A 28 34.85 -27.42 15.06
C PRO A 28 35.51 -27.93 13.78
N ASP A 29 35.86 -29.22 13.71
CA ASP A 29 36.55 -29.80 12.54
C ASP A 29 35.60 -30.04 11.36
N HIS A 30 34.28 -30.06 11.61
CA HIS A 30 33.25 -30.34 10.62
C HIS A 30 32.31 -29.14 10.37
N ILE A 31 32.45 -28.05 11.15
CA ILE A 31 31.52 -26.92 11.15
C ILE A 31 31.29 -26.29 9.78
N GLU A 32 32.34 -26.12 8.97
CA GLU A 32 32.21 -25.52 7.64
C GLU A 32 31.51 -26.46 6.65
N LYS A 33 31.76 -27.76 6.76
CA LYS A 33 31.08 -28.78 5.95
C LYS A 33 29.60 -28.85 6.33
N ASP A 34 29.29 -28.80 7.61
CA ASP A 34 27.90 -28.85 8.11
C ASP A 34 27.14 -27.58 7.70
N LYS A 35 27.76 -26.39 7.80
CA LYS A 35 27.20 -25.14 7.26
C LYS A 35 26.91 -25.24 5.77
N GLN A 36 27.82 -25.80 4.98
CA GLN A 36 27.61 -25.98 3.54
C GLN A 36 26.47 -26.96 3.25
N ALA A 37 26.38 -28.07 3.99
CA ALA A 37 25.31 -29.05 3.84
C ALA A 37 23.94 -28.45 4.17
N ILE A 38 23.84 -27.73 5.29
CA ILE A 38 22.63 -27.00 5.68
C ILE A 38 22.27 -25.98 4.60
N THR A 39 23.22 -25.13 4.20
CA THR A 39 22.99 -24.10 3.17
C THR A 39 22.48 -24.70 1.86
N LYS A 40 23.08 -25.82 1.41
CA LYS A 40 22.68 -26.52 0.19
C LYS A 40 21.24 -27.01 0.29
N ILE A 41 20.90 -27.75 1.34
CA ILE A 41 19.54 -28.30 1.51
C ILE A 41 18.51 -27.18 1.66
N THR A 42 18.82 -26.10 2.38
CA THR A 42 17.91 -24.95 2.49
C THR A 42 17.68 -24.30 1.13
N ARG A 43 18.72 -24.12 0.31
CA ARG A 43 18.60 -23.58 -1.06
C ARG A 43 17.82 -24.52 -1.99
N GLU A 44 18.10 -25.81 -1.95
CA GLU A 44 17.39 -26.81 -2.76
C GLU A 44 15.91 -26.92 -2.36
N THR A 45 15.61 -26.81 -1.06
CA THR A 45 14.22 -26.76 -0.56
C THR A 45 13.53 -25.48 -1.01
N TRP A 46 14.22 -24.34 -0.92
CA TRP A 46 13.68 -23.06 -1.37
C TRP A 46 13.46 -23.02 -2.89
N ALA A 47 14.31 -23.68 -3.67
CA ALA A 47 14.20 -23.75 -5.13
C ALA A 47 13.25 -24.86 -5.61
N SER A 48 12.75 -25.71 -4.72
CA SER A 48 11.83 -26.77 -5.11
C SER A 48 10.44 -26.21 -5.42
N ASP A 49 9.70 -26.92 -6.28
CA ASP A 49 8.38 -26.49 -6.73
C ASP A 49 7.45 -26.28 -5.51
N VAL A 50 6.81 -25.11 -5.43
CA VAL A 50 5.93 -24.72 -4.32
C VAL A 50 4.71 -25.63 -4.21
N ASP A 51 4.29 -26.23 -5.33
CA ASP A 51 3.17 -27.17 -5.39
C ASP A 51 3.63 -28.61 -5.12
N ARG A 52 4.93 -28.83 -4.87
CA ARG A 52 5.45 -30.14 -4.53
C ARG A 52 4.96 -30.55 -3.15
N VAL A 53 4.08 -31.54 -3.12
CA VAL A 53 3.71 -32.21 -1.89
C VAL A 53 4.93 -32.96 -1.35
N HIS A 54 5.60 -32.35 -0.37
CA HIS A 54 6.86 -32.86 0.15
C HIS A 54 6.69 -33.95 1.21
N SER A 55 5.57 -33.93 1.94
CA SER A 55 5.30 -34.95 2.94
C SER A 55 4.69 -36.19 2.28
N PRO A 56 5.29 -37.39 2.45
CA PRO A 56 4.75 -38.64 1.91
C PRO A 56 3.32 -38.92 2.35
N ILE A 57 2.89 -38.39 3.51
CA ILE A 57 1.53 -38.59 4.03
C ILE A 57 0.48 -38.01 3.08
N PHE A 58 0.71 -36.80 2.56
CA PHE A 58 -0.23 -36.15 1.63
C PHE A 58 -0.12 -36.71 0.21
N ASN A 59 1.00 -37.34 -0.14
CA ASN A 59 1.12 -38.09 -1.40
C ASN A 59 0.42 -39.45 -1.37
N LEU A 60 0.27 -40.06 -0.19
CA LEU A 60 -0.22 -41.43 -0.04
C LEU A 60 -1.69 -41.51 0.39
N LEU A 61 -2.27 -40.42 0.91
CA LEU A 61 -3.63 -40.38 1.43
C LEU A 61 -4.51 -39.45 0.59
N ASP A 62 -5.30 -40.03 -0.29
CA ASP A 62 -6.28 -39.32 -1.11
C ASP A 62 -7.25 -38.51 -0.24
N GLY A 63 -7.46 -37.24 -0.60
CA GLY A 63 -8.34 -36.31 0.10
C GLY A 63 -7.69 -35.56 1.28
N LEU A 64 -6.43 -35.85 1.62
CA LEU A 64 -5.68 -35.08 2.60
C LEU A 64 -4.85 -34.00 1.90
N ALA A 65 -5.19 -32.73 2.11
CA ALA A 65 -4.40 -31.59 1.63
C ALA A 65 -3.44 -31.08 2.71
N GLU A 66 -2.27 -30.57 2.30
CA GLU A 66 -1.41 -29.84 3.22
C GLU A 66 -2.18 -28.63 3.79
N PRO A 67 -2.21 -28.43 5.12
CA PRO A 67 -2.90 -27.29 5.71
C PRO A 67 -2.22 -26.00 5.26
N ASP A 68 -3.01 -24.96 4.96
CA ASP A 68 -2.47 -23.65 4.63
C ASP A 68 -1.57 -23.19 5.79
N ARG A 69 -0.31 -22.87 5.46
CA ARG A 69 0.69 -22.37 6.41
C ARG A 69 0.16 -21.24 7.30
N LYS A 70 -0.72 -20.39 6.77
CA LYS A 70 -1.33 -19.25 7.48
C LYS A 70 -2.21 -19.71 8.65
N THR A 71 -2.73 -20.93 8.60
CA THR A 71 -3.57 -21.52 9.65
C THR A 71 -2.76 -22.25 10.73
N LEU A 72 -1.47 -22.51 10.48
CA LEU A 72 -0.59 -23.24 11.39
C LEU A 72 -0.11 -22.35 12.56
N ARG A 73 -0.95 -22.23 13.59
CA ARG A 73 -0.58 -21.59 14.86
C ARG A 73 0.05 -22.59 15.84
N THR A 74 1.23 -23.10 15.50
CA THR A 74 1.93 -24.04 16.39
C THR A 74 2.60 -23.31 17.56
N PRO A 75 2.66 -23.89 18.78
CA PRO A 75 3.37 -23.30 19.92
C PRO A 75 4.87 -23.07 19.65
N LEU A 76 5.47 -23.88 18.78
CA LEU A 76 6.87 -23.78 18.36
C LEU A 76 7.14 -22.58 17.44
N ALA A 77 6.09 -21.99 16.84
CA ALA A 77 6.16 -20.82 15.95
C ALA A 77 5.74 -19.50 16.64
N THR A 78 5.58 -19.49 17.96
CA THR A 78 5.07 -18.34 18.75
C THR A 78 5.87 -17.05 18.53
N GLY A 79 7.19 -17.13 18.36
CA GLY A 79 8.04 -15.97 18.07
C GLY A 79 7.69 -15.28 16.75
N PHE A 80 7.39 -16.04 15.69
CA PHE A 80 7.04 -15.51 14.37
C PHE A 80 5.70 -14.77 14.39
N TRP A 81 4.70 -15.38 15.03
CA TRP A 81 3.38 -14.79 15.16
C TRP A 81 3.38 -13.58 16.09
N ARG A 82 4.28 -13.52 17.08
CA ARG A 82 4.47 -12.32 17.91
C ARG A 82 4.97 -11.15 17.08
N GLU A 83 6.03 -11.33 16.28
CA GLU A 83 6.54 -10.28 15.38
C GLU A 83 5.44 -9.78 14.43
N TYR A 84 4.69 -10.70 13.80
CA TYR A 84 3.59 -10.33 12.90
C TYR A 84 2.46 -9.59 13.62
N ASN A 85 2.08 -10.00 14.83
CA ASN A 85 1.00 -9.34 15.58
C ASN A 85 1.41 -7.94 16.05
N GLU A 86 2.63 -7.78 16.58
CA GLU A 86 3.18 -6.48 16.97
C GLU A 86 3.26 -5.54 15.76
N TRP A 87 3.72 -6.05 14.61
CA TRP A 87 3.74 -5.30 13.36
C TRP A 87 2.32 -4.90 12.92
N ARG A 88 1.37 -5.84 12.90
CA ARG A 88 -0.01 -5.62 12.43
C ARG A 88 -0.73 -4.57 13.27
N GLU A 89 -0.52 -4.59 14.58
CA GLU A 89 -1.05 -3.57 15.50
C GLU A 89 -0.54 -2.17 15.11
N ARG A 90 0.76 -2.02 14.86
CA ARG A 90 1.36 -0.75 14.44
C ARG A 90 0.86 -0.29 13.08
N VAL A 91 0.72 -1.20 12.11
CA VAL A 91 0.15 -0.86 10.80
C VAL A 91 -1.31 -0.44 10.94
N THR A 92 -2.09 -1.11 11.79
CA THR A 92 -3.49 -0.74 12.05
C THR A 92 -3.60 0.66 12.67
N ILE A 93 -2.77 0.97 13.67
CA ILE A 93 -2.71 2.32 14.27
C ILE A 93 -2.33 3.35 13.21
N SER A 94 -1.30 3.07 12.43
CA SER A 94 -0.79 3.97 11.39
C SER A 94 -1.82 4.20 10.28
N GLN A 95 -2.57 3.16 9.88
CA GLN A 95 -3.66 3.27 8.91
C GLN A 95 -4.77 4.18 9.42
N ARG A 96 -5.20 4.01 10.69
CA ARG A 96 -6.23 4.87 11.31
C ARG A 96 -5.78 6.33 11.39
N GLN A 97 -4.49 6.55 11.63
CA GLN A 97 -3.90 7.89 11.68
C GLN A 97 -3.41 8.40 10.32
N LYS A 98 -3.67 7.65 9.23
CA LYS A 98 -3.25 7.97 7.85
C LYS A 98 -1.73 8.17 7.68
N ARG A 99 -0.91 7.56 8.56
CA ARG A 99 0.56 7.62 8.56
C ARG A 99 1.13 6.55 7.61
N ILE A 100 1.08 6.81 6.30
CA ILE A 100 1.51 5.84 5.28
C ILE A 100 3.02 5.59 5.34
N GLY A 101 3.81 6.60 5.71
CA GLY A 101 5.26 6.47 5.88
C GLY A 101 5.66 5.39 6.87
N ASP A 102 4.92 5.30 7.99
CA ASP A 102 5.11 4.25 9.00
C ASP A 102 4.85 2.86 8.41
N ILE A 103 3.76 2.71 7.66
CA ILE A 103 3.37 1.43 7.05
C ILE A 103 4.44 0.95 6.08
N LEU A 104 4.96 1.85 5.24
CA LEU A 104 6.04 1.54 4.29
C LEU A 104 7.29 1.01 5.02
N LEU A 105 7.76 1.75 6.04
CA LEU A 105 8.97 1.37 6.76
C LEU A 105 8.78 0.07 7.55
N LEU A 106 7.67 -0.05 8.29
CA LEU A 106 7.37 -1.25 9.07
C LEU A 106 7.29 -2.50 8.18
N THR A 107 6.79 -2.36 6.94
CA THR A 107 6.71 -3.45 5.97
C THR A 107 8.08 -3.80 5.39
N GLU A 108 8.89 -2.80 5.04
CA GLU A 108 10.28 -3.01 4.56
C GLU A 108 11.15 -3.73 5.61
N GLU A 109 10.93 -3.46 6.90
CA GLU A 109 11.68 -4.05 8.00
C GLU A 109 11.36 -5.53 8.28
N ILE A 110 10.34 -6.09 7.62
CA ILE A 110 10.02 -7.51 7.76
C ILE A 110 11.03 -8.34 6.98
N ARG A 111 11.95 -8.93 7.74
CA ARG A 111 12.96 -9.88 7.26
C ARG A 111 12.47 -11.31 7.23
N ASN A 112 11.47 -11.62 8.06
CA ASN A 112 10.96 -12.98 8.19
C ASN A 112 10.17 -13.36 6.91
N PRO A 113 10.68 -14.29 6.09
CA PRO A 113 10.03 -14.65 4.83
C PRO A 113 8.64 -15.26 5.04
N LEU A 114 8.36 -15.85 6.20
CA LEU A 114 7.10 -16.54 6.49
C LEU A 114 5.90 -15.61 6.65
N ILE A 115 6.14 -14.32 6.92
CA ILE A 115 5.09 -13.32 7.14
C ILE A 115 5.19 -12.16 6.15
N ARG A 116 6.16 -12.21 5.23
CA ARG A 116 6.50 -11.10 4.35
C ARG A 116 5.41 -10.86 3.31
N GLU A 117 4.85 -11.92 2.74
CA GLU A 117 3.74 -11.81 1.79
C GLU A 117 2.48 -11.27 2.49
N GLU A 118 2.17 -11.78 3.67
CA GLU A 118 1.03 -11.35 4.48
C GLU A 118 1.15 -9.87 4.85
N ALA A 119 2.36 -9.44 5.21
CA ALA A 119 2.62 -8.03 5.51
C ALA A 119 2.50 -7.12 4.29
N ILE A 120 3.01 -7.55 3.13
CA ILE A 120 2.85 -6.82 1.86
C ILE A 120 1.36 -6.70 1.48
N SER A 121 0.58 -7.77 1.62
CA SER A 121 -0.87 -7.76 1.38
C SER A 121 -1.59 -6.74 2.28
N GLU A 122 -1.33 -6.79 3.58
CA GLU A 122 -1.95 -5.89 4.56
C GLU A 122 -1.51 -4.43 4.33
N ALA A 123 -0.23 -4.17 4.02
CA ALA A 123 0.25 -2.84 3.67
C ALA A 123 -0.37 -2.29 2.38
N GLY A 124 -0.45 -3.12 1.33
CA GLY A 124 -1.10 -2.77 0.07
C GLY A 124 -2.59 -2.46 0.26
N ARG A 125 -3.32 -3.25 1.06
CA ARG A 125 -4.71 -2.98 1.44
C ARG A 125 -4.85 -1.69 2.24
N ALA A 126 -3.95 -1.40 3.16
CA ALA A 126 -3.96 -0.16 3.92
C ALA A 126 -3.76 1.07 3.01
N MET A 127 -2.82 1.01 2.05
CA MET A 127 -2.58 2.06 1.07
C MET A 127 -3.76 2.26 0.12
N ARG A 128 -4.37 1.16 -0.35
CA ARG A 128 -5.61 1.17 -1.14
C ARG A 128 -6.75 1.86 -0.38
N GLY A 129 -6.92 1.54 0.91
CA GLY A 129 -7.92 2.19 1.77
C GLY A 129 -7.71 3.69 1.95
N LEU A 130 -6.49 4.18 1.75
CA LEU A 130 -6.10 5.59 1.80
C LEU A 130 -6.02 6.24 0.41
N GLY A 131 -6.43 5.53 -0.65
CA GLY A 131 -6.43 6.02 -2.04
C GLY A 131 -5.05 6.17 -2.67
N ARG A 132 -3.98 5.65 -2.07
CA ARG A 132 -2.62 5.71 -2.64
C ARG A 132 -2.34 4.51 -3.54
N PHE A 133 -2.97 4.50 -4.72
CA PHE A 133 -2.91 3.35 -5.63
C PHE A 133 -1.50 3.06 -6.19
N GLU A 134 -0.68 4.10 -6.44
CA GLU A 134 0.70 3.93 -6.93
C GLU A 134 1.59 3.22 -5.90
N LEU A 135 1.51 3.65 -4.63
CA LEU A 135 2.27 3.02 -3.54
C LEU A 135 1.83 1.58 -3.32
N ALA A 136 0.52 1.31 -3.36
CA ALA A 136 0.00 -0.05 -3.25
C ALA A 136 0.47 -0.94 -4.41
N LEU A 137 0.44 -0.42 -5.65
CA LEU A 137 0.97 -1.12 -6.84
C LEU A 137 2.45 -1.49 -6.65
N GLN A 138 3.26 -0.56 -6.14
CA GLN A 138 4.67 -0.81 -5.85
C GLN A 138 4.85 -1.92 -4.82
N GLN A 139 4.06 -1.94 -3.74
CA GLN A 139 4.11 -3.02 -2.74
C GLN A 139 3.77 -4.38 -3.34
N TYR A 140 2.71 -4.48 -4.14
CA TYR A 140 2.33 -5.74 -4.77
C TYR A 140 3.36 -6.21 -5.80
N ARG A 141 3.99 -5.30 -6.57
CA ARG A 141 5.10 -5.64 -7.46
C ARG A 141 6.32 -6.15 -6.70
N HIS A 142 6.68 -5.52 -5.60
CA HIS A 142 7.73 -6.03 -4.70
C HIS A 142 7.37 -7.40 -4.14
N GLY A 143 6.09 -7.63 -3.81
CA GLY A 143 5.57 -8.94 -3.45
C GLY A 143 5.74 -9.99 -4.56
N LEU A 144 5.52 -9.61 -5.81
CA LEU A 144 5.69 -10.48 -6.98
C LEU A 144 7.17 -10.78 -7.29
N GLU A 145 8.10 -9.91 -6.93
CA GLU A 145 9.54 -10.23 -6.99
C GLU A 145 9.91 -11.34 -6.01
N ILE A 146 9.22 -11.40 -4.87
CA ILE A 146 9.40 -12.45 -3.85
C ILE A 146 8.69 -13.74 -4.26
N ASN A 147 7.43 -13.62 -4.70
CA ASN A 147 6.61 -14.75 -5.14
C ASN A 147 5.82 -14.39 -6.41
N PRO A 148 6.37 -14.68 -7.61
CA PRO A 148 5.73 -14.35 -8.89
C PRO A 148 4.40 -15.06 -9.15
N ARG A 149 4.13 -16.17 -8.44
CA ARG A 149 2.92 -16.99 -8.60
C ARG A 149 1.83 -16.66 -7.57
N ASN A 150 2.03 -15.65 -6.73
CA ASN A 150 1.00 -15.26 -5.77
C ASN A 150 -0.20 -14.63 -6.52
N ASN A 151 -1.29 -15.39 -6.68
CA ASN A 151 -2.49 -14.94 -7.39
C ASN A 151 -3.13 -13.72 -6.73
N GLU A 152 -3.10 -13.58 -5.40
CA GLU A 152 -3.56 -12.37 -4.71
C GLU A 152 -2.79 -11.13 -5.20
N PHE A 153 -1.46 -11.20 -5.27
CA PHE A 153 -0.65 -10.08 -5.74
C PHE A 153 -0.82 -9.80 -7.23
N ARG A 154 -0.98 -10.83 -8.06
CA ARG A 154 -1.25 -10.65 -9.50
C ARG A 154 -2.61 -9.96 -9.72
N ARG A 155 -3.63 -10.35 -8.96
CA ARG A 155 -4.96 -9.70 -8.97
C ARG A 155 -4.88 -8.26 -8.49
N GLU A 156 -4.22 -8.02 -7.36
CA GLU A 156 -4.10 -6.67 -6.80
C GLU A 156 -3.22 -5.78 -7.70
N GLU A 157 -2.14 -6.28 -8.33
CA GLU A 157 -1.38 -5.52 -9.35
C GLU A 157 -2.33 -5.01 -10.45
N SER A 158 -3.16 -5.91 -10.98
CA SER A 158 -4.12 -5.60 -12.04
C SER A 158 -5.20 -4.61 -11.58
N PHE A 159 -5.72 -4.78 -10.36
CA PHE A 159 -6.68 -3.83 -9.77
C PHE A 159 -6.09 -2.42 -9.72
N HIS A 160 -4.86 -2.28 -9.25
CA HIS A 160 -4.22 -0.98 -9.08
C HIS A 160 -3.81 -0.36 -10.41
N LEU A 161 -3.37 -1.17 -11.39
CA LEU A 161 -3.18 -0.72 -12.77
C LEU A 161 -4.46 -0.10 -13.36
N ASN A 162 -5.61 -0.76 -13.19
CA ASN A 162 -6.89 -0.21 -13.64
C ASN A 162 -7.23 1.12 -12.92
N ARG A 163 -6.95 1.24 -11.62
CA ARG A 163 -7.17 2.50 -10.88
C ARG A 163 -6.28 3.65 -11.33
N LEU A 164 -5.15 3.35 -11.95
CA LEU A 164 -4.20 4.31 -12.50
C LEU A 164 -4.42 4.54 -14.00
N ASN A 165 -5.61 4.18 -14.53
CA ASN A 165 -6.00 4.28 -15.93
C ASN A 165 -5.10 3.48 -16.90
N ARG A 166 -4.41 2.46 -16.40
CA ARG A 166 -3.61 1.50 -17.19
C ARG A 166 -4.44 0.24 -17.46
N THR A 167 -5.63 0.43 -18.02
CA THR A 167 -6.69 -0.59 -18.17
C THR A 167 -6.26 -1.75 -19.06
N ASP A 168 -5.63 -1.49 -20.20
CA ASP A 168 -5.16 -2.53 -21.11
C ASP A 168 -4.11 -3.44 -20.46
N GLU A 169 -3.18 -2.86 -19.70
CA GLU A 169 -2.19 -3.64 -18.95
C GLU A 169 -2.85 -4.52 -17.89
N ALA A 170 -3.87 -4.00 -17.19
CA ALA A 170 -4.63 -4.76 -16.20
C ALA A 170 -5.36 -5.95 -16.84
N ILE A 171 -5.99 -5.77 -18.00
CA ILE A 171 -6.67 -6.85 -18.74
C ILE A 171 -5.67 -7.94 -19.12
N VAL A 172 -4.56 -7.59 -19.77
CA VAL A 172 -3.54 -8.57 -20.17
C VAL A 172 -3.00 -9.36 -18.99
N LYS A 173 -2.83 -8.71 -17.83
CA LYS A 173 -2.36 -9.36 -16.59
C LYS A 173 -3.40 -10.33 -16.02
N LEU A 174 -4.68 -9.96 -15.99
CA LEU A 174 -5.77 -10.82 -15.56
C LEU A 174 -6.00 -11.99 -16.52
N GLU A 175 -5.93 -11.76 -17.83
CA GLU A 175 -6.06 -12.82 -18.83
C GLU A 175 -4.93 -13.84 -18.71
N ARG A 176 -3.68 -13.39 -18.51
CA ARG A 176 -2.55 -14.30 -18.23
C ARG A 176 -2.74 -15.05 -16.92
N LEU A 177 -3.27 -14.41 -15.89
CA LEU A 177 -3.61 -15.09 -14.64
C LEU A 177 -4.63 -16.20 -14.88
N LEU A 178 -5.71 -15.92 -15.61
CA LEU A 178 -6.76 -16.89 -15.92
C LEU A 178 -6.31 -17.99 -16.91
N GLN A 179 -5.27 -17.76 -17.70
CA GLN A 179 -4.61 -18.81 -18.49
C GLN A 179 -3.86 -19.80 -17.58
N ASP A 180 -3.21 -19.30 -16.52
CA ASP A 180 -2.47 -20.14 -15.57
C ASP A 180 -3.42 -20.81 -14.55
N ASP A 181 -4.42 -20.08 -14.07
CA ASP A 181 -5.44 -20.53 -13.12
C ASP A 181 -6.86 -20.16 -13.64
N PRO A 182 -7.47 -21.04 -14.44
CA PRO A 182 -8.80 -20.81 -15.01
C PRO A 182 -9.94 -20.77 -13.97
N ASN A 183 -9.68 -21.10 -12.70
CA ASN A 183 -10.70 -21.18 -11.66
C ASN A 183 -10.66 -19.99 -10.68
N ASP A 184 -9.87 -18.97 -10.97
CA ASP A 184 -9.74 -17.78 -10.11
C ASP A 184 -10.97 -16.84 -10.23
N ILE A 185 -11.94 -17.02 -9.33
CA ILE A 185 -13.21 -16.29 -9.31
C ILE A 185 -12.99 -14.78 -9.12
N GLU A 186 -12.03 -14.39 -8.28
CA GLU A 186 -11.71 -12.99 -8.00
C GLU A 186 -11.11 -12.29 -9.22
N ALA A 187 -10.23 -12.97 -9.98
CA ALA A 187 -9.68 -12.45 -11.22
C ALA A 187 -10.77 -12.26 -12.29
N MET A 188 -11.68 -13.23 -12.44
CA MET A 188 -12.87 -13.07 -13.30
C MET A 188 -13.73 -11.88 -12.85
N SER A 189 -13.92 -11.72 -11.54
CA SER A 189 -14.70 -10.61 -10.99
C SER A 189 -14.07 -9.24 -11.25
N PHE A 190 -12.74 -9.14 -11.20
CA PHE A 190 -12.01 -7.92 -11.56
C PHE A 190 -12.10 -7.65 -13.06
N LEU A 191 -11.99 -8.68 -13.90
CA LEU A 191 -12.09 -8.54 -15.34
C LEU A 191 -13.50 -8.13 -15.79
N GLY A 192 -14.54 -8.75 -15.22
CA GLY A 192 -15.94 -8.37 -15.46
C GLY A 192 -16.23 -6.93 -15.03
N ARG A 193 -15.62 -6.47 -13.92
CA ARG A 193 -15.69 -5.08 -13.49
C ARG A 193 -15.05 -4.13 -14.49
N ILE A 194 -13.89 -4.48 -15.04
CA ILE A 194 -13.20 -3.67 -16.05
C ILE A 194 -14.07 -3.56 -17.31
N TYR A 195 -14.64 -4.66 -17.81
CA TYR A 195 -15.51 -4.61 -18.98
C TYR A 195 -16.77 -3.76 -18.75
N LYS A 196 -17.37 -3.84 -17.56
CA LYS A 196 -18.45 -2.93 -17.17
C LYS A 196 -17.99 -1.47 -17.16
N GLN A 197 -16.81 -1.18 -16.62
CA GLN A 197 -16.25 0.16 -16.59
C GLN A 197 -16.02 0.70 -18.01
N MET A 198 -15.39 -0.09 -18.89
CA MET A 198 -15.19 0.27 -20.30
C MET A 198 -16.53 0.55 -20.99
N TRP A 199 -17.56 -0.24 -20.71
CA TRP A 199 -18.91 0.05 -21.20
C TRP A 199 -19.42 1.40 -20.69
N THR A 200 -19.36 1.66 -19.38
CA THR A 200 -19.83 2.92 -18.78
C THR A 200 -19.08 4.16 -19.31
N GLU A 201 -17.75 4.07 -19.46
CA GLU A 201 -16.89 5.15 -19.98
C GLU A 201 -17.27 5.58 -21.41
N THR A 202 -17.92 4.72 -22.21
CA THR A 202 -18.35 5.10 -23.57
C THR A 202 -19.48 6.12 -23.61
N TRP A 203 -20.26 6.26 -22.53
CA TRP A 203 -21.49 7.05 -22.54
C TRP A 203 -21.71 7.91 -21.29
N GLU A 204 -21.00 7.70 -20.19
CA GLU A 204 -21.28 8.38 -18.90
C GLU A 204 -21.17 9.91 -18.95
N ASP A 205 -20.28 10.45 -19.78
CA ASP A 205 -20.08 11.89 -19.95
C ASP A 205 -21.08 12.53 -20.93
N ILE A 206 -21.96 11.74 -21.56
CA ILE A 206 -22.96 12.22 -22.51
C ILE A 206 -24.15 12.84 -21.76
N LYS A 207 -24.33 14.15 -21.94
CA LYS A 207 -25.38 14.93 -21.27
C LYS A 207 -26.77 14.70 -21.85
N ASP A 208 -26.87 14.59 -23.17
CA ASP A 208 -28.15 14.31 -23.84
C ASP A 208 -28.60 12.88 -23.52
N GLU A 209 -29.82 12.75 -23.00
CA GLU A 209 -30.33 11.46 -22.53
C GLU A 209 -30.50 10.46 -23.66
N ASN A 210 -31.06 10.87 -24.81
CA ASN A 210 -31.29 9.97 -25.93
C ASN A 210 -29.96 9.49 -26.53
N GLN A 211 -29.00 10.41 -26.71
CA GLN A 211 -27.67 10.06 -27.18
C GLN A 211 -26.94 9.13 -26.20
N ARG A 212 -27.07 9.37 -24.88
CA ARG A 212 -26.46 8.52 -23.85
C ARG A 212 -27.01 7.09 -23.92
N LEU A 213 -28.32 6.94 -24.03
CA LEU A 213 -28.97 5.63 -24.14
C LEU A 213 -28.57 4.90 -25.43
N GLU A 214 -28.52 5.62 -26.55
CA GLU A 214 -28.09 5.07 -27.83
C GLU A 214 -26.63 4.59 -27.78
N GLU A 215 -25.70 5.38 -27.24
CA GLU A 215 -24.29 4.96 -27.12
C GLU A 215 -24.10 3.82 -26.12
N ALA A 216 -24.87 3.81 -25.03
CA ALA A 216 -24.89 2.68 -24.09
C ALA A 216 -25.32 1.37 -24.77
N PHE A 217 -26.27 1.45 -25.70
CA PHE A 217 -26.70 0.31 -26.53
C PHE A 217 -25.66 -0.04 -27.61
N ASN A 218 -25.05 0.93 -28.29
CA ASN A 218 -24.00 0.65 -29.28
C ASN A 218 -22.78 -0.06 -28.67
N ALA A 219 -22.48 0.21 -27.39
CA ALA A 219 -21.41 -0.42 -26.63
C ALA A 219 -21.82 -1.74 -25.94
N LEU A 220 -22.97 -2.33 -26.26
CA LEU A 220 -23.54 -3.51 -25.56
C LEU A 220 -22.59 -4.73 -25.50
N HIS A 221 -21.71 -4.89 -26.48
CA HIS A 221 -20.72 -5.96 -26.53
C HIS A 221 -19.80 -6.01 -25.29
N TRP A 222 -19.43 -4.86 -24.72
CA TRP A 222 -18.65 -4.80 -23.47
C TRP A 222 -19.47 -5.30 -22.28
N LEU A 223 -20.74 -4.96 -22.24
CA LEU A 223 -21.65 -5.37 -21.16
C LEU A 223 -21.93 -6.88 -21.22
N ILE A 224 -22.16 -7.44 -22.42
CA ILE A 224 -22.28 -8.89 -22.66
C ILE A 224 -21.00 -9.61 -22.20
N LYS A 225 -19.82 -9.09 -22.58
CA LYS A 225 -18.54 -9.65 -22.14
C LYS A 225 -18.41 -9.64 -20.61
N ALA A 226 -18.84 -8.57 -19.95
CA ALA A 226 -18.87 -8.48 -18.49
C ALA A 226 -19.80 -9.55 -17.88
N VAL A 227 -21.01 -9.72 -18.40
CA VAL A 227 -21.98 -10.75 -17.96
C VAL A 227 -21.37 -12.14 -18.05
N HIS A 228 -20.81 -12.51 -19.21
CA HIS A 228 -20.19 -13.82 -19.40
C HIS A 228 -19.02 -14.07 -18.44
N THR A 229 -18.19 -13.04 -18.22
CA THR A 229 -17.04 -13.14 -17.31
C THR A 229 -17.47 -13.35 -15.86
N TYR A 230 -18.48 -12.59 -15.39
CA TYR A 230 -19.03 -12.79 -14.05
C TYR A 230 -19.73 -14.14 -13.91
N LEU A 231 -20.49 -14.58 -14.93
CA LEU A 231 -21.16 -15.89 -14.90
C LEU A 231 -20.19 -17.06 -14.88
N ALA A 232 -19.05 -16.95 -15.57
CA ALA A 232 -17.99 -17.95 -15.49
C ALA A 232 -17.53 -18.14 -14.03
N GLY A 233 -17.28 -17.03 -13.31
CA GLY A 233 -16.89 -17.07 -11.90
C GLY A 233 -18.00 -17.62 -10.99
N TYR A 234 -19.24 -17.18 -11.20
CA TYR A 234 -20.37 -17.64 -10.39
C TYR A 234 -20.71 -19.12 -10.58
N ARG A 235 -20.43 -19.69 -11.77
CA ARG A 235 -20.61 -21.12 -12.05
C ARG A 235 -19.61 -22.01 -11.28
N LEU A 236 -18.46 -21.46 -10.87
CA LEU A 236 -17.45 -22.19 -10.09
C LEU A 236 -17.83 -22.33 -8.60
N ASP A 237 -18.43 -21.29 -8.01
CA ASP A 237 -18.96 -21.33 -6.64
C ASP A 237 -20.23 -20.46 -6.50
N GLN A 238 -21.38 -21.11 -6.38
CA GLN A 238 -22.67 -20.41 -6.23
C GLN A 238 -22.87 -19.78 -4.84
N ASN A 239 -22.03 -20.10 -3.85
CA ASN A 239 -22.04 -19.41 -2.56
C ASN A 239 -21.32 -18.05 -2.64
N ASN A 240 -20.44 -17.86 -3.63
CA ASN A 240 -19.83 -16.57 -3.92
C ASN A 240 -20.84 -15.69 -4.68
N TYR A 241 -21.72 -15.02 -3.92
CA TYR A 241 -22.82 -14.24 -4.47
C TYR A 241 -22.36 -12.99 -5.25
N TYR A 242 -21.13 -12.49 -5.04
CA TYR A 242 -20.65 -11.25 -5.65
C TYR A 242 -20.62 -11.29 -7.20
N PRO A 243 -19.96 -12.26 -7.85
CA PRO A 243 -20.06 -12.40 -9.30
C PRO A 243 -21.50 -12.67 -9.75
N GLY A 244 -22.29 -13.41 -8.97
CA GLY A 244 -23.68 -13.71 -9.29
C GLY A 244 -24.59 -12.48 -9.37
N ILE A 245 -24.57 -11.60 -8.37
CA ILE A 245 -25.40 -10.39 -8.37
C ILE A 245 -24.97 -9.43 -9.48
N ASN A 246 -23.67 -9.29 -9.74
CA ASN A 246 -23.18 -8.46 -10.85
C ASN A 246 -23.59 -9.04 -12.20
N ALA A 247 -23.43 -10.35 -12.41
CA ALA A 247 -23.90 -11.02 -13.62
C ALA A 247 -25.40 -10.77 -13.84
N LEU A 248 -26.22 -10.96 -12.81
CA LEU A 248 -27.67 -10.78 -12.89
C LEU A 248 -28.05 -9.35 -13.23
N SER A 249 -27.50 -8.36 -12.50
CA SER A 249 -27.82 -6.95 -12.75
C SER A 249 -27.44 -6.50 -14.16
N LEU A 250 -26.26 -6.91 -14.65
CA LEU A 250 -25.82 -6.57 -15.99
C LEU A 250 -26.62 -7.34 -17.07
N ALA A 251 -26.95 -8.61 -16.84
CA ALA A 251 -27.79 -9.41 -17.74
C ALA A 251 -29.19 -8.81 -17.92
N MET A 252 -29.79 -8.30 -16.83
CA MET A 252 -31.08 -7.63 -16.90
C MET A 252 -31.02 -6.29 -17.64
N LEU A 253 -29.90 -5.57 -17.54
CA LEU A 253 -29.66 -4.38 -18.34
C LEU A 253 -29.52 -4.72 -19.83
N VAL A 254 -28.76 -5.77 -20.17
CA VAL A 254 -28.65 -6.28 -21.54
C VAL A 254 -30.03 -6.60 -22.11
N ASP A 255 -30.83 -7.39 -21.39
CA ASP A 255 -32.16 -7.78 -21.84
C ASP A 255 -33.12 -6.59 -21.99
N SER A 256 -33.08 -5.64 -21.04
CA SER A 256 -33.89 -4.42 -21.08
C SER A 256 -33.54 -3.54 -22.27
N MET A 257 -32.26 -3.27 -22.51
CA MET A 257 -31.81 -2.43 -23.63
C MET A 257 -32.07 -3.13 -24.97
N ALA A 258 -31.77 -4.42 -25.08
CA ALA A 258 -32.05 -5.19 -26.29
C ALA A 258 -33.54 -5.19 -26.64
N SER A 259 -34.41 -5.33 -25.64
CA SER A 259 -35.87 -5.27 -25.83
C SER A 259 -36.33 -3.88 -26.28
N GLN A 260 -35.78 -2.80 -25.71
CA GLN A 260 -36.11 -1.42 -26.10
C GLN A 260 -35.70 -1.09 -27.54
N HIS A 261 -34.59 -1.67 -28.01
CA HIS A 261 -34.06 -1.47 -29.36
C HIS A 261 -34.50 -2.55 -30.37
N ASN A 262 -35.43 -3.45 -29.98
CA ASN A 262 -35.90 -4.57 -30.82
C ASN A 262 -34.77 -5.50 -31.33
N LEU A 263 -33.69 -5.67 -30.56
CA LEU A 263 -32.61 -6.60 -30.85
C LEU A 263 -32.95 -7.98 -30.27
N THR A 264 -33.75 -8.77 -30.98
CA THR A 264 -34.19 -10.11 -30.52
C THR A 264 -33.36 -11.26 -31.06
N ASP A 265 -32.70 -11.07 -32.20
CA ASP A 265 -32.07 -12.15 -32.98
C ASP A 265 -30.55 -12.27 -32.74
N ASP A 266 -30.04 -11.59 -31.71
CA ASP A 266 -28.64 -11.69 -31.29
C ASP A 266 -28.44 -12.94 -30.39
N PRO A 267 -27.57 -13.90 -30.77
CA PRO A 267 -27.40 -15.15 -30.02
C PRO A 267 -26.91 -14.97 -28.59
N ASP A 268 -26.09 -13.95 -28.31
CA ASP A 268 -25.58 -13.71 -26.96
C ASP A 268 -26.70 -13.12 -26.08
N VAL A 269 -27.51 -12.21 -26.63
CA VAL A 269 -28.69 -11.67 -25.94
C VAL A 269 -29.71 -12.77 -25.65
N GLU A 270 -29.98 -13.65 -26.61
CA GLU A 270 -30.90 -14.78 -26.44
C GLU A 270 -30.41 -15.74 -25.34
N ALA A 271 -29.13 -16.10 -25.38
CA ALA A 271 -28.52 -16.96 -24.36
C ALA A 271 -28.58 -16.34 -22.94
N ILE A 272 -28.32 -15.03 -22.84
CA ILE A 272 -28.45 -14.29 -21.57
C ILE A 272 -29.90 -14.31 -21.08
N ARG A 273 -30.86 -14.03 -21.96
CA ARG A 273 -32.29 -14.02 -21.65
C ARG A 273 -32.77 -15.38 -21.14
N ASP A 274 -32.31 -16.47 -21.75
CA ASP A 274 -32.66 -17.84 -21.36
C ASP A 274 -32.07 -18.24 -20.00
N ASP A 275 -30.89 -17.73 -19.65
CA ASP A 275 -30.24 -18.02 -18.38
C ASP A 275 -30.74 -17.12 -17.22
N LEU A 276 -31.32 -15.94 -17.51
CA LEU A 276 -31.79 -14.98 -16.50
C LEU A 276 -32.64 -15.60 -15.38
N PRO A 277 -33.68 -16.42 -15.63
CA PRO A 277 -34.47 -17.04 -14.57
C PRO A 277 -33.65 -17.97 -13.67
N LYS A 278 -32.66 -18.68 -14.23
CA LYS A 278 -31.78 -19.61 -13.49
C LYS A 278 -30.83 -18.82 -12.58
N ILE A 279 -30.20 -17.79 -13.14
CA ILE A 279 -29.27 -16.90 -12.39
C ILE A 279 -30.02 -16.22 -11.25
N LYS A 280 -31.21 -15.68 -11.53
CA LYS A 280 -32.06 -15.03 -10.53
C LYS A 280 -32.37 -15.96 -9.35
N GLY A 281 -32.84 -17.18 -9.61
CA GLY A 281 -33.16 -18.14 -8.56
C GLY A 281 -31.93 -18.53 -7.72
N ALA A 282 -30.80 -18.77 -8.37
CA ALA A 282 -29.55 -19.14 -7.70
C ALA A 282 -29.01 -18.01 -6.80
N VAL A 283 -28.94 -16.78 -7.33
CA VAL A 283 -28.44 -15.61 -6.61
C VAL A 283 -29.35 -15.27 -5.42
N GLN A 284 -30.66 -15.30 -5.64
CA GLN A 284 -31.64 -15.06 -4.58
C GLN A 284 -31.45 -16.05 -3.43
N PHE A 285 -31.41 -17.36 -3.73
CA PHE A 285 -31.25 -18.39 -2.72
C PHE A 285 -29.92 -18.29 -1.97
N ALA A 286 -28.82 -18.01 -2.68
CA ALA A 286 -27.50 -17.84 -2.08
C ALA A 286 -27.46 -16.65 -1.10
N LEU A 287 -28.03 -15.51 -1.50
CA LEU A 287 -28.09 -14.30 -0.68
C LEU A 287 -29.01 -14.47 0.53
N GLU A 288 -30.19 -15.07 0.37
CA GLU A 288 -31.12 -15.34 1.47
C GLU A 288 -30.44 -16.22 2.54
N ASN A 289 -29.86 -17.36 2.13
CA ASN A 289 -29.11 -18.26 3.03
C ASN A 289 -27.94 -17.54 3.72
N ARG A 290 -27.21 -16.67 3.01
CA ARG A 290 -26.11 -15.89 3.59
C ARG A 290 -26.61 -14.94 4.67
N THR A 291 -27.68 -14.19 4.41
CA THR A 291 -28.23 -13.22 5.36
C THR A 291 -28.97 -13.85 6.55
N GLU A 292 -29.43 -15.10 6.41
CA GLU A 292 -29.94 -15.89 7.54
C GLU A 292 -28.81 -16.33 8.48
N LYS A 293 -27.66 -16.72 7.92
CA LYS A 293 -26.48 -17.13 8.71
C LYS A 293 -25.77 -15.95 9.36
N ASP A 294 -25.63 -14.83 8.67
CA ASP A 294 -25.03 -13.60 9.17
C ASP A 294 -25.95 -12.41 8.89
N THR A 295 -26.74 -12.05 9.88
CA THR A 295 -27.69 -10.94 9.80
C THR A 295 -27.02 -9.56 9.82
N THR A 296 -25.70 -9.51 10.00
CA THR A 296 -24.89 -8.28 10.02
C THR A 296 -24.01 -8.11 8.79
N ASP A 297 -24.09 -9.03 7.82
CA ASP A 297 -23.37 -8.94 6.55
C ASP A 297 -24.00 -7.86 5.65
N TYR A 298 -23.44 -6.65 5.73
CA TYR A 298 -23.89 -5.51 4.93
C TYR A 298 -23.90 -5.81 3.43
N TRP A 299 -22.87 -6.50 2.92
CA TRP A 299 -22.73 -6.74 1.48
C TRP A 299 -23.76 -7.73 0.95
N ALA A 300 -24.09 -8.76 1.73
CA ALA A 300 -25.17 -9.67 1.38
C ALA A 300 -26.54 -8.95 1.45
N LEU A 301 -26.77 -8.13 2.47
CA LEU A 301 -28.02 -7.38 2.62
C LEU A 301 -28.22 -6.33 1.51
N VAL A 302 -27.17 -5.60 1.14
CA VAL A 302 -27.27 -4.61 0.06
C VAL A 302 -27.42 -5.29 -1.30
N SER A 303 -26.76 -6.43 -1.53
CA SER A 303 -26.96 -7.23 -2.75
C SER A 303 -28.40 -7.76 -2.86
N LEU A 304 -29.04 -8.14 -1.74
CA LEU A 304 -30.48 -8.44 -1.73
C LEU A 304 -31.33 -7.23 -2.08
N ALA A 305 -30.96 -6.04 -1.59
CA ALA A 305 -31.68 -4.81 -1.91
C ALA A 305 -31.54 -4.44 -3.39
N GLU A 306 -30.34 -4.60 -3.98
CA GLU A 306 -30.08 -4.47 -5.41
C GLU A 306 -30.89 -5.48 -6.23
N LEU A 307 -30.98 -6.73 -5.77
CA LEU A 307 -31.86 -7.72 -6.38
C LEU A 307 -33.32 -7.24 -6.37
N GLN A 308 -33.81 -6.68 -5.26
CA GLN A 308 -35.18 -6.15 -5.18
C GLN A 308 -35.43 -4.99 -6.15
N VAL A 309 -34.45 -4.13 -6.45
CA VAL A 309 -34.59 -3.11 -7.51
C VAL A 309 -35.00 -3.75 -8.82
N SER A 310 -34.50 -4.95 -9.07
CA SER A 310 -34.69 -5.67 -10.33
C SER A 310 -35.95 -6.55 -10.34
N ILE A 311 -36.37 -7.09 -9.19
CA ILE A 311 -37.43 -8.12 -9.13
C ILE A 311 -38.70 -7.71 -8.39
N ALA A 312 -38.67 -6.65 -7.57
CA ALA A 312 -39.82 -6.28 -6.76
C ALA A 312 -40.97 -5.77 -7.64
N GLU A 313 -42.20 -6.04 -7.23
CA GLU A 313 -43.43 -5.50 -7.84
C GLU A 313 -43.92 -4.20 -7.17
N ASP A 314 -43.28 -3.82 -6.06
CA ASP A 314 -43.63 -2.64 -5.27
C ASP A 314 -42.34 -1.92 -4.81
N PRO A 315 -42.14 -0.62 -5.15
CA PRO A 315 -40.98 0.17 -4.70
C PRO A 315 -40.79 0.20 -3.18
N ILE A 316 -41.85 0.02 -2.39
CA ILE A 316 -41.76 -0.05 -0.92
C ILE A 316 -40.88 -1.23 -0.48
N LYS A 317 -40.90 -2.36 -1.21
CA LYS A 317 -40.03 -3.51 -0.91
C LYS A 317 -38.55 -3.16 -1.09
N VAL A 318 -38.21 -2.37 -2.12
CA VAL A 318 -36.85 -1.87 -2.36
C VAL A 318 -36.40 -0.99 -1.21
N SER A 319 -37.21 0.01 -0.84
CA SER A 319 -36.90 0.91 0.28
C SER A 319 -36.69 0.14 1.60
N ARG A 320 -37.53 -0.85 1.88
CA ARG A 320 -37.39 -1.72 3.07
C ARG A 320 -36.10 -2.54 3.04
N ALA A 321 -35.74 -3.12 1.89
CA ALA A 321 -34.53 -3.91 1.75
C ALA A 321 -33.27 -3.06 1.94
N TYR A 322 -33.20 -1.86 1.34
CA TYR A 322 -32.11 -0.92 1.57
C TYR A 322 -32.06 -0.48 3.05
N LYS A 323 -33.18 -0.09 3.65
CA LYS A 323 -33.23 0.24 5.09
C LYS A 323 -32.74 -0.89 5.99
N LYS A 324 -33.05 -2.15 5.65
CA LYS A 324 -32.51 -3.33 6.36
C LYS A 324 -30.98 -3.37 6.25
N ALA A 325 -30.43 -3.21 5.04
CA ALA A 325 -28.99 -3.18 4.80
C ALA A 325 -28.30 -2.04 5.58
N LEU A 326 -28.92 -0.86 5.65
CA LEU A 326 -28.37 0.31 6.36
C LEU A 326 -28.15 0.04 7.86
N THR A 327 -28.93 -0.84 8.48
CA THR A 327 -28.71 -1.22 9.90
C THR A 327 -27.36 -1.93 10.11
N ALA A 328 -26.87 -2.63 9.10
CA ALA A 328 -25.56 -3.30 9.09
C ALA A 328 -24.41 -2.41 8.58
N ALA A 329 -24.71 -1.26 7.95
CA ALA A 329 -23.71 -0.38 7.35
C ALA A 329 -22.81 0.31 8.39
N ARG A 330 -23.27 0.43 9.65
CA ARG A 330 -22.54 1.08 10.76
C ARG A 330 -21.99 2.47 10.40
N LYS A 331 -22.77 3.27 9.66
CA LYS A 331 -22.38 4.61 9.17
C LYS A 331 -21.14 4.65 8.27
N ASN A 332 -20.78 3.54 7.64
CA ASN A 332 -19.67 3.51 6.69
C ASN A 332 -20.07 4.22 5.38
N VAL A 333 -19.72 5.52 5.28
CA VAL A 333 -20.02 6.37 4.11
C VAL A 333 -19.47 5.79 2.80
N TYR A 334 -18.31 5.13 2.83
CA TYR A 334 -17.73 4.51 1.64
C TYR A 334 -18.62 3.41 1.08
N ASN A 335 -19.15 2.54 1.95
CA ASN A 335 -20.08 1.47 1.55
C ASN A 335 -21.36 2.05 0.92
N LEU A 336 -21.93 3.09 1.55
CA LEU A 336 -23.14 3.77 1.06
C LEU A 336 -22.93 4.40 -0.32
N LYS A 337 -21.79 5.08 -0.52
CA LYS A 337 -21.42 5.66 -1.82
C LYS A 337 -21.25 4.60 -2.91
N SER A 338 -20.75 3.41 -2.58
CA SER A 338 -20.63 2.30 -3.52
C SER A 338 -22.01 1.84 -4.03
N ALA A 339 -22.95 1.58 -3.12
CA ALA A 339 -24.31 1.17 -3.50
C ALA A 339 -25.07 2.28 -4.26
N LEU A 340 -24.89 3.54 -3.85
CA LEU A 340 -25.46 4.69 -4.54
C LEU A 340 -24.93 4.84 -5.97
N GLY A 341 -23.64 4.57 -6.20
CA GLY A 341 -23.05 4.58 -7.55
C GLY A 341 -23.73 3.60 -8.49
N GLN A 342 -24.02 2.38 -8.01
CA GLN A 342 -24.76 1.38 -8.81
C GLN A 342 -26.18 1.84 -9.13
N LEU A 343 -26.91 2.41 -8.16
CA LEU A 343 -28.25 2.93 -8.41
C LEU A 343 -28.26 4.13 -9.38
N LYS A 344 -27.27 5.03 -9.28
CA LYS A 344 -27.13 6.17 -10.21
C LYS A 344 -26.84 5.70 -11.63
N LEU A 345 -26.05 4.64 -11.80
CA LEU A 345 -25.86 4.00 -13.10
C LEU A 345 -27.20 3.53 -13.67
N LEU A 346 -28.00 2.78 -12.89
CA LEU A 346 -29.34 2.33 -13.32
C LEU A 346 -30.28 3.51 -13.62
N GLN A 347 -30.24 4.56 -12.82
CA GLN A 347 -31.04 5.78 -13.02
C GLN A 347 -30.69 6.46 -14.34
N SER A 348 -29.39 6.58 -14.67
CA SER A 348 -28.92 7.23 -15.90
C SER A 348 -29.37 6.53 -17.18
N LEU A 349 -29.75 5.25 -17.06
CA LEU A 349 -30.25 4.37 -18.13
C LEU A 349 -31.78 4.24 -18.11
N GLY A 350 -32.49 4.95 -17.23
CA GLY A 350 -33.94 4.83 -17.11
C GLY A 350 -34.43 3.44 -16.67
N PHE A 351 -33.56 2.62 -16.07
CA PHE A 351 -33.92 1.26 -15.67
C PHE A 351 -34.82 1.28 -14.44
N ARG A 352 -36.09 0.87 -14.59
CA ARG A 352 -37.08 0.78 -13.49
C ARG A 352 -37.06 2.01 -12.56
N PRO A 353 -37.36 3.22 -13.08
CA PRO A 353 -37.03 4.49 -12.41
C PRO A 353 -37.63 4.63 -11.00
N GLU A 354 -38.88 4.22 -10.78
CA GLU A 354 -39.53 4.26 -9.47
C GLU A 354 -38.82 3.38 -8.41
N TYR A 355 -38.34 2.22 -8.82
CA TYR A 355 -37.66 1.25 -7.95
C TYR A 355 -36.24 1.71 -7.62
N VAL A 356 -35.52 2.22 -8.63
CA VAL A 356 -34.20 2.79 -8.46
C VAL A 356 -34.26 4.01 -7.54
N GLN A 357 -35.22 4.91 -7.75
CA GLN A 357 -35.41 6.10 -6.93
C GLN A 357 -35.69 5.74 -5.46
N ALA A 358 -36.52 4.72 -5.20
CA ALA A 358 -36.78 4.25 -3.84
C ALA A 358 -35.52 3.76 -3.10
N GLY A 359 -34.55 3.19 -3.82
CA GLY A 359 -33.24 2.82 -3.29
C GLY A 359 -32.34 4.04 -3.04
N ILE A 360 -32.31 4.98 -4.00
CA ILE A 360 -31.53 6.23 -3.91
C ILE A 360 -31.98 7.05 -2.71
N ASP A 361 -33.30 7.22 -2.53
CA ASP A 361 -33.88 7.97 -1.42
C ASP A 361 -33.53 7.35 -0.07
N ALA A 362 -33.53 6.01 0.01
CA ALA A 362 -33.16 5.30 1.24
C ALA A 362 -31.70 5.54 1.63
N ILE A 363 -30.76 5.51 0.68
CA ILE A 363 -29.33 5.74 0.94
C ILE A 363 -29.05 7.21 1.21
N ASN A 364 -29.60 8.13 0.40
CA ASN A 364 -29.39 9.57 0.58
C ASN A 364 -29.92 10.04 1.94
N GLY A 365 -31.09 9.55 2.38
CA GLY A 365 -31.60 9.88 3.71
C GLY A 365 -30.68 9.46 4.87
N GLU A 366 -29.91 8.38 4.71
CA GLU A 366 -28.90 7.98 5.71
C GLU A 366 -27.61 8.78 5.59
N LEU A 367 -27.17 9.10 4.37
CA LEU A 367 -26.02 9.99 4.15
C LEU A 367 -26.28 11.38 4.74
N ASP A 368 -27.45 11.95 4.51
CA ASP A 368 -27.84 13.24 5.07
C ASP A 368 -27.84 13.18 6.60
N ARG A 369 -28.37 12.10 7.19
CA ARG A 369 -28.34 11.89 8.65
C ARG A 369 -26.92 11.85 9.22
N ILE A 370 -25.99 11.16 8.54
CA ILE A 370 -24.58 11.09 8.95
C ILE A 370 -23.92 12.47 8.84
N HIS A 371 -24.13 13.19 7.73
CA HIS A 371 -23.55 14.52 7.51
C HIS A 371 -24.01 15.54 8.56
N HIS A 372 -25.31 15.57 8.91
CA HIS A 372 -25.80 16.46 9.97
C HIS A 372 -25.22 16.14 11.35
N GLU A 373 -24.86 14.89 11.62
CA GLU A 373 -24.18 14.50 12.87
C GLU A 373 -22.68 14.86 12.83
N GLU A 374 -22.01 14.75 11.68
CA GLU A 374 -20.58 15.10 11.50
C GLU A 374 -20.33 16.62 11.50
N ASP A 375 -21.21 17.43 10.93
CA ASP A 375 -21.12 18.91 10.97
C ASP A 375 -21.23 19.47 12.41
N SER A 376 -21.74 18.67 13.35
CA SER A 376 -21.75 19.02 14.78
C SER A 376 -20.43 18.72 15.51
N ILE A 377 -19.48 18.08 14.83
CA ILE A 377 -18.16 17.69 15.34
C ILE A 377 -17.10 18.20 14.34
N ASP A 378 -16.88 19.51 14.33
CA ASP A 378 -15.83 20.15 13.53
C ASP A 378 -14.44 19.71 14.02
N VAL A 379 -13.88 18.68 13.39
CA VAL A 379 -12.47 18.29 13.54
C VAL A 379 -11.73 18.83 12.34
N GLY A 380 -11.27 20.08 12.46
CA GLY A 380 -10.51 20.80 11.44
C GLY A 380 -9.36 19.96 10.86
N GLY A 381 -9.54 19.49 9.62
CA GLY A 381 -8.47 18.93 8.80
C GLY A 381 -7.78 20.07 8.05
N PHE A 382 -6.48 20.26 8.26
CA PHE A 382 -5.68 21.15 7.42
C PHE A 382 -5.55 20.55 6.00
N PRO A 383 -5.60 21.37 4.93
CA PRO A 383 -5.35 20.92 3.57
C PRO A 383 -3.90 20.42 3.39
N ASP A 384 -3.69 19.48 2.46
CA ASP A 384 -2.35 18.97 2.13
C ASP A 384 -1.41 20.12 1.68
N PRO A 385 -0.15 20.16 2.12
CA PRO A 385 0.80 21.21 1.75
C PRO A 385 1.06 21.23 0.23
N PRO A 386 1.24 22.41 -0.40
CA PRO A 386 1.57 22.53 -1.81
C PRO A 386 2.93 21.90 -2.14
N GLN A 387 3.95 22.14 -1.31
CA GLN A 387 5.27 21.53 -1.42
C GLN A 387 5.77 20.95 -0.10
N VAL A 388 6.62 19.94 -0.21
CA VAL A 388 7.30 19.30 0.93
C VAL A 388 8.80 19.30 0.70
N PHE A 389 9.52 20.05 1.52
CA PHE A 389 10.98 20.15 1.48
C PHE A 389 11.58 19.21 2.52
N ILE A 390 12.19 18.11 2.08
CA ILE A 390 12.93 17.24 2.98
C ILE A 390 14.42 17.60 2.97
N PHE A 391 15.03 17.61 4.15
CA PHE A 391 16.45 17.92 4.32
C PHE A 391 17.21 16.81 5.04
N SER A 392 18.41 16.53 4.54
CA SER A 392 19.46 15.77 5.22
C SER A 392 20.81 16.41 4.92
N GLY A 393 21.60 16.68 5.97
CA GLY A 393 22.84 17.43 5.80
C GLY A 393 23.95 17.04 6.76
N HIS A 394 25.18 17.30 6.34
CA HIS A 394 26.35 17.13 7.19
C HIS A 394 26.22 17.97 8.47
N PRO A 395 26.54 17.40 9.63
CA PRO A 395 26.74 18.19 10.82
C PRO A 395 27.99 19.07 10.66
N VAL A 396 28.05 20.16 11.43
CA VAL A 396 29.25 21.00 11.51
C VAL A 396 30.42 20.17 12.06
N ASP A 397 31.64 20.43 11.57
CA ASP A 397 32.80 19.65 11.98
C ASP A 397 33.07 19.83 13.48
N ALA A 398 33.23 18.70 14.19
CA ALA A 398 33.69 18.71 15.57
C ALA A 398 35.10 19.34 15.69
N PRO A 399 35.43 19.98 16.83
CA PRO A 399 36.75 20.54 17.05
C PRO A 399 37.85 19.51 16.81
N GLY A 400 38.82 19.84 15.95
CA GLY A 400 39.98 18.97 15.66
C GLY A 400 39.75 17.86 14.63
N ARG A 401 38.65 17.89 13.85
CA ARG A 401 38.45 16.96 12.73
C ARG A 401 39.63 17.03 11.74
N THR A 402 40.25 15.87 11.48
CA THR A 402 41.46 15.74 10.64
C THR A 402 41.21 16.07 9.17
N GLU A 403 40.04 15.66 8.67
CA GLU A 403 39.55 15.98 7.33
C GLU A 403 38.27 16.79 7.45
N PRO A 404 38.36 18.13 7.46
CA PRO A 404 37.19 18.97 7.57
C PRO A 404 36.22 18.67 6.43
N ARG A 405 34.91 18.77 6.62
CA ARG A 405 33.90 18.66 5.55
C ARG A 405 32.94 19.83 5.62
N PHE A 406 32.56 20.21 6.84
CA PHE A 406 31.79 21.40 7.14
C PHE A 406 32.42 22.22 8.29
N PRO A 407 33.48 23.01 8.05
CA PRO A 407 34.03 23.89 9.09
C PRO A 407 33.01 24.95 9.56
N PRO A 408 33.04 25.37 10.84
CA PRO A 408 32.16 26.43 11.35
C PRO A 408 32.17 27.73 10.52
N ALA A 409 33.31 28.08 9.92
CA ALA A 409 33.44 29.25 9.06
C ALA A 409 32.55 29.21 7.79
N MET A 410 32.06 28.04 7.38
CA MET A 410 31.15 27.90 6.24
C MET A 410 29.69 28.14 6.58
N GLU A 411 29.34 28.33 7.85
CA GLU A 411 27.94 28.43 8.31
C GLU A 411 27.13 29.45 7.51
N LYS A 412 27.67 30.66 7.29
CA LYS A 412 27.01 31.69 6.50
C LYS A 412 26.76 31.25 5.06
N GLU A 413 27.76 30.65 4.41
CA GLU A 413 27.61 30.17 3.02
C GLU A 413 26.62 29.01 2.93
N VAL A 414 26.58 28.11 3.93
CA VAL A 414 25.57 27.04 4.03
C VAL A 414 24.18 27.65 4.13
N ARG A 415 23.96 28.62 5.02
CA ARG A 415 22.68 29.31 5.17
C ARG A 415 22.24 29.96 3.86
N ASP A 416 23.12 30.70 3.20
CA ASP A 416 22.82 31.38 1.93
C ASP A 416 22.46 30.39 0.82
N ARG A 417 23.12 29.22 0.77
CA ARG A 417 22.83 28.18 -0.24
C ARG A 417 21.54 27.42 0.03
N ILE A 418 21.22 27.15 1.29
CA ILE A 418 19.93 26.58 1.68
C ILE A 418 18.81 27.55 1.32
N GLY A 419 18.95 28.84 1.68
CA GLY A 419 17.99 29.88 1.33
C GLY A 419 17.74 29.94 -0.18
N LYS A 420 18.81 29.97 -1.00
CA LYS A 420 18.68 29.94 -2.47
C LYS A 420 18.01 28.68 -3.01
N ALA A 421 18.23 27.53 -2.37
CA ALA A 421 17.58 26.29 -2.77
C ALA A 421 16.07 26.33 -2.50
N LEU A 422 15.65 26.94 -1.39
CA LEU A 422 14.24 27.18 -1.07
C LEU A 422 13.62 28.25 -1.99
N ASP A 423 14.33 29.36 -2.21
CA ASP A 423 13.88 30.46 -3.09
C ASP A 423 13.69 30.00 -4.54
N LYS A 424 14.50 29.03 -5.00
CA LYS A 424 14.36 28.43 -6.34
C LYS A 424 12.97 27.81 -6.57
N PHE A 425 12.31 27.38 -5.51
CA PHE A 425 10.99 26.75 -5.55
C PHE A 425 9.92 27.61 -4.87
N ASP A 426 10.19 28.90 -4.65
CA ASP A 426 9.25 29.85 -4.06
C ASP A 426 8.65 29.37 -2.72
N ALA A 427 9.47 28.72 -1.87
CA ALA A 427 9.02 28.14 -0.61
C ALA A 427 8.41 29.19 0.33
N ASP A 428 7.21 28.95 0.86
CA ASP A 428 6.50 29.87 1.74
C ASP A 428 5.77 29.18 2.92
N HIS A 429 5.06 29.97 3.74
CA HIS A 429 4.31 29.52 4.91
C HIS A 429 3.24 28.42 4.69
N HIS A 430 2.82 28.15 3.44
CA HIS A 430 1.90 27.06 3.14
C HIS A 430 2.61 25.71 2.98
N ASP A 431 3.93 25.72 2.83
CA ASP A 431 4.73 24.55 2.59
C ASP A 431 5.19 23.85 3.88
N LEU A 432 5.53 22.57 3.75
CA LEU A 432 6.01 21.74 4.85
C LEU A 432 7.52 21.49 4.70
N ALA A 433 8.27 21.72 5.78
CA ALA A 433 9.66 21.29 5.89
C ALA A 433 9.76 20.02 6.74
N VAL A 434 10.53 19.03 6.29
CA VAL A 434 10.77 17.77 7.01
C VAL A 434 12.28 17.58 7.18
N THR A 435 12.74 17.26 8.39
CA THR A 435 14.16 16.97 8.64
C THR A 435 14.37 15.60 9.25
N CYS A 436 15.48 14.96 8.85
CA CYS A 436 15.88 13.65 9.38
C CYS A 436 16.56 13.73 10.76
N GLY A 437 16.53 14.91 11.37
CA GLY A 437 17.26 15.25 12.58
C GLY A 437 17.26 16.77 12.83
N ALA A 438 17.95 17.15 13.89
CA ALA A 438 18.25 18.54 14.23
C ALA A 438 19.69 18.62 14.78
N ALA A 439 20.63 18.00 14.07
CA ALA A 439 22.04 18.02 14.46
C ALA A 439 22.65 19.43 14.30
N ALA A 440 23.67 19.74 15.10
CA ALA A 440 24.42 20.98 14.94
C ALA A 440 25.06 21.06 13.54
N GLY A 441 24.82 22.15 12.83
CA GLY A 441 25.18 22.31 11.42
C GLY A 441 23.96 22.37 10.50
N GLY A 442 23.96 21.54 9.46
CA GLY A 442 23.03 21.65 8.33
C GLY A 442 21.57 21.62 8.74
N ASP A 443 21.17 20.67 9.59
CA ASP A 443 19.77 20.47 9.97
C ASP A 443 19.21 21.70 10.70
N ILE A 444 19.90 22.18 11.74
CA ILE A 444 19.48 23.37 12.49
C ILE A 444 19.42 24.61 11.58
N ILE A 445 20.42 24.79 10.71
CA ILE A 445 20.43 25.92 9.77
C ILE A 445 19.23 25.83 8.83
N PHE A 446 18.93 24.66 8.28
CA PHE A 446 17.78 24.46 7.41
C PHE A 446 16.47 24.78 8.10
N ILE A 447 16.26 24.24 9.31
CA ILE A 447 15.04 24.49 10.10
C ILE A 447 14.84 25.98 10.32
N GLU A 448 15.88 26.70 10.72
CA GLU A 448 15.77 28.14 10.94
C GLU A 448 15.42 28.92 9.68
N VAL A 449 16.02 28.58 8.54
CA VAL A 449 15.73 29.24 7.26
C VAL A 449 14.28 28.98 6.82
N CYS A 450 13.72 27.81 7.14
CA CYS A 450 12.30 27.52 6.96
C CYS A 450 11.41 28.30 7.94
N LEU A 451 11.79 28.40 9.22
CA LEU A 451 11.04 29.17 10.22
C LEU A 451 11.06 30.67 9.94
N GLU A 452 12.12 31.22 9.34
CA GLU A 452 12.17 32.59 8.83
C GLU A 452 11.14 32.87 7.71
N ARG A 453 10.64 31.81 7.06
CA ARG A 453 9.57 31.85 6.04
C ARG A 453 8.20 31.48 6.60
N ASP A 454 8.09 31.35 7.93
CA ASP A 454 6.87 30.94 8.64
C ASP A 454 6.34 29.56 8.20
N MET A 455 7.24 28.68 7.72
CA MET A 455 6.89 27.31 7.34
C MET A 455 6.57 26.45 8.56
N THR A 456 5.69 25.46 8.37
CA THR A 456 5.56 24.35 9.33
C THR A 456 6.75 23.40 9.17
N VAL A 457 7.34 22.96 10.28
CA VAL A 457 8.52 22.08 10.29
C VAL A 457 8.25 20.81 11.10
N GLU A 458 8.55 19.66 10.51
CA GLU A 458 8.53 18.36 11.16
C GLU A 458 9.95 17.81 11.31
N VAL A 459 10.34 17.56 12.56
CA VAL A 459 11.68 17.08 12.91
C VAL A 459 11.57 15.63 13.39
N HIS A 460 12.12 14.70 12.62
CA HIS A 460 12.16 13.29 13.01
C HIS A 460 13.44 13.01 13.80
N LEU A 461 13.31 12.46 15.00
CA LEU A 461 14.45 12.06 15.84
C LEU A 461 14.52 10.54 16.04
N PRO A 462 15.72 9.94 15.97
CA PRO A 462 15.92 8.49 16.08
C PRO A 462 15.68 7.94 17.50
N PHE A 463 15.76 8.79 18.52
CA PHE A 463 15.63 8.44 19.95
C PHE A 463 15.42 9.72 20.77
N GLU A 464 15.37 9.58 22.09
CA GLU A 464 14.95 10.62 23.04
C GLU A 464 15.79 11.91 22.92
N GLU A 465 15.12 13.07 23.02
CA GLU A 465 15.71 14.40 22.81
C GLU A 465 16.96 14.64 23.65
N ALA A 466 16.94 14.34 24.96
CA ALA A 466 18.07 14.58 25.85
C ALA A 466 19.34 13.84 25.40
N ARG A 467 19.16 12.60 24.94
CA ARG A 467 20.25 11.80 24.38
C ARG A 467 20.68 12.33 23.02
N TYR A 468 19.75 12.82 22.21
CA TYR A 468 20.04 13.39 20.89
C TYR A 468 20.87 14.67 21.01
N ILE A 469 20.50 15.59 21.90
CA ILE A 469 21.25 16.82 22.20
C ILE A 469 22.69 16.47 22.59
N GLN A 470 22.88 15.52 23.51
CA GLN A 470 24.21 15.12 23.98
C GLN A 470 25.11 14.60 22.85
N ARG A 471 24.55 13.86 21.89
CA ARG A 471 25.34 13.20 20.83
C ARG A 471 25.51 14.04 19.58
N SER A 472 24.49 14.81 19.21
CA SER A 472 24.38 15.44 17.88
C SER A 472 24.43 16.97 17.92
N VAL A 473 24.37 17.58 19.11
CA VAL A 473 24.34 19.05 19.26
C VAL A 473 25.46 19.55 20.18
N PHE A 474 25.58 18.94 21.37
CA PHE A 474 26.44 19.42 22.46
C PHE A 474 27.91 19.59 22.07
N TYR A 475 28.46 18.69 21.23
CA TYR A 475 29.86 18.73 20.83
C TYR A 475 30.26 20.01 20.07
N ALA A 476 29.29 20.71 19.47
CA ALA A 476 29.52 21.91 18.68
C ALA A 476 29.51 23.21 19.51
N GLY A 477 29.21 23.13 20.81
CA GLY A 477 29.22 24.26 21.75
C GLY A 477 27.84 24.78 22.14
N GLU A 478 27.79 25.62 23.18
CA GLU A 478 26.55 26.09 23.84
C GLU A 478 25.60 26.83 22.89
N GLN A 479 26.14 27.57 21.92
CA GLN A 479 25.34 28.30 20.91
C GLN A 479 24.40 27.37 20.11
N TRP A 480 24.82 26.13 19.83
CA TRP A 480 24.01 25.18 19.08
C TRP A 480 22.91 24.55 19.95
N ILE A 481 23.17 24.43 21.25
CA ILE A 481 22.19 23.95 22.23
C ILE A 481 21.06 24.96 22.36
N GLU A 482 21.38 26.25 22.46
CA GLU A 482 20.39 27.33 22.50
C GLU A 482 19.50 27.33 21.24
N ARG A 483 20.10 27.21 20.06
CA ARG A 483 19.37 27.12 18.78
C ARG A 483 18.45 25.91 18.73
N PHE A 484 18.90 24.74 19.18
CA PHE A 484 18.05 23.56 19.27
C PHE A 484 16.83 23.81 20.19
N TYR A 485 17.02 24.42 21.36
CA TYR A 485 15.89 24.74 22.25
C TYR A 485 14.95 25.79 21.66
N ASN A 486 15.46 26.77 20.92
CA ASN A 486 14.63 27.74 20.20
C ASN A 486 13.76 27.06 19.14
N ILE A 487 14.32 26.12 18.38
CA ILE A 487 13.58 25.29 17.43
C ILE A 487 12.52 24.46 18.15
N ARG A 488 12.92 23.72 19.19
CA ARG A 488 12.03 22.85 19.98
C ARG A 488 10.80 23.59 20.52
N ASN A 489 10.98 24.84 20.96
CA ASN A 489 9.93 25.63 21.58
C ASN A 489 9.13 26.47 20.57
N ASN A 490 9.46 26.41 19.28
CA ASN A 490 8.75 27.15 18.25
C ASN A 490 7.39 26.49 17.93
N ALA A 491 6.33 27.29 17.81
CA ALA A 491 4.97 26.82 17.60
C ALA A 491 4.76 26.10 16.24
N ASN A 492 5.58 26.41 15.23
CA ASN A 492 5.53 25.80 13.91
C ASN A 492 6.33 24.49 13.83
N VAL A 493 7.02 24.08 14.90
CA VAL A 493 7.85 22.88 14.93
C VAL A 493 7.14 21.74 15.63
N LYS A 494 7.09 20.58 14.97
CA LYS A 494 6.66 19.30 15.57
C LYS A 494 7.83 18.34 15.60
N ILE A 495 8.12 17.78 16.76
CA ILE A 495 9.15 16.75 16.93
C ILE A 495 8.50 15.38 17.01
N TRP A 496 8.93 14.47 16.15
CA TRP A 496 8.47 13.10 16.10
C TRP A 496 9.58 12.14 16.54
N LEU A 497 9.29 11.25 17.47
CA LEU A 497 10.27 10.28 17.98
C LEU A 497 10.05 8.91 17.34
N GLN A 498 11.06 8.39 16.65
CA GLN A 498 11.00 7.10 15.97
C GLN A 498 10.48 5.94 16.85
N PRO A 499 10.91 5.78 18.13
CA PRO A 499 10.45 4.67 18.96
C PRO A 499 8.94 4.71 19.25
N ASP A 500 8.33 5.89 19.30
CA ASP A 500 6.91 6.06 19.61
C ASP A 500 6.02 5.61 18.45
N TYR A 501 6.52 5.78 17.21
CA TYR A 501 5.78 5.48 15.99
C TYR A 501 6.07 4.05 15.52
N LEU A 502 7.36 3.70 15.43
CA LEU A 502 7.81 2.47 14.79
C LEU A 502 8.27 1.39 15.78
N GLY A 503 8.36 1.72 17.08
CA GLY A 503 8.86 0.81 18.10
C GLY A 503 10.38 0.71 18.13
N ARG A 504 10.87 -0.25 18.92
CA ARG A 504 12.30 -0.44 19.14
C ARG A 504 13.00 -0.88 17.86
N VAL A 505 14.17 -0.29 17.63
CA VAL A 505 15.07 -0.68 16.54
C VAL A 505 15.51 -2.14 16.74
N LYS A 506 15.45 -2.93 15.67
CA LYS A 506 15.85 -4.35 15.71
C LYS A 506 17.36 -4.46 15.95
N PHE A 507 17.78 -5.54 16.60
CA PHE A 507 19.20 -5.77 16.90
C PHE A 507 20.03 -5.81 15.60
N GLY A 508 21.10 -5.01 15.55
CA GLY A 508 21.98 -4.89 14.38
C GLY A 508 21.59 -3.80 13.38
N ASP A 509 20.41 -3.18 13.52
CA ASP A 509 19.97 -2.11 12.62
C ASP A 509 20.48 -0.74 13.08
N ASN A 510 20.78 0.13 12.11
CA ASN A 510 21.20 1.49 12.39
C ASN A 510 19.97 2.39 12.62
N MET A 511 19.88 2.97 13.82
CA MET A 511 18.75 3.83 14.22
C MET A 511 18.67 5.15 13.44
N TYR A 512 19.80 5.70 12.97
CA TYR A 512 19.82 6.93 12.17
C TYR A 512 19.33 6.66 10.76
N GLU A 513 19.84 5.62 10.11
CA GLU A 513 19.38 5.16 8.79
C GLU A 513 17.88 4.82 8.79
N ARG A 514 17.41 4.17 9.87
CA ARG A 514 15.98 3.90 10.07
C ARG A 514 15.18 5.21 10.17
N ASN A 515 15.71 6.21 10.85
CA ASN A 515 15.05 7.52 11.01
C ASN A 515 14.98 8.30 9.69
N GLU A 516 16.06 8.28 8.91
CA GLU A 516 16.14 8.95 7.61
C GLU A 516 15.13 8.35 6.63
N ARG A 517 15.06 7.02 6.55
CA ARG A 517 14.03 6.33 5.75
C ARG A 517 12.62 6.66 6.24
N TRP A 518 12.43 6.78 7.55
CA TRP A 518 11.14 7.13 8.12
C TRP A 518 10.69 8.55 7.74
N ALA A 519 11.58 9.54 7.86
CA ALA A 519 11.31 10.91 7.45
C ALA A 519 11.02 11.01 5.94
N LEU A 520 11.79 10.26 5.13
CA LEU A 520 11.58 10.16 3.69
C LEU A 520 10.20 9.60 3.34
N TYR A 521 9.82 8.46 3.93
CA TYR A 521 8.53 7.84 3.66
C TYR A 521 7.35 8.63 4.21
N SER A 522 7.55 9.33 5.33
CA SER A 522 6.56 10.27 5.86
C SER A 522 6.34 11.45 4.90
N SER A 523 7.35 11.83 4.12
CA SER A 523 7.21 12.88 3.10
C SER A 523 6.49 12.40 1.83
N PHE A 524 6.68 11.14 1.41
CA PHE A 524 6.04 10.58 0.21
C PHE A 524 4.51 10.56 0.25
N ILE A 525 3.91 10.68 1.44
CA ILE A 525 2.45 10.68 1.59
C ILE A 525 1.79 11.85 0.82
N HIS A 526 2.53 12.94 0.63
CA HIS A 526 2.08 14.14 -0.07
C HIS A 526 2.25 14.06 -1.60
N GLY A 527 2.81 12.95 -2.10
CA GLY A 527 3.05 12.72 -3.52
C GLY A 527 4.45 13.17 -3.96
N ILE A 528 5.07 12.38 -4.85
CA ILE A 528 6.45 12.62 -5.29
C ILE A 528 6.61 13.94 -6.04
N ASP A 529 5.57 14.39 -6.76
CA ASP A 529 5.59 15.63 -7.54
C ASP A 529 5.68 16.89 -6.67
N ARG A 530 5.23 16.82 -5.41
CA ARG A 530 5.28 17.92 -4.44
C ARG A 530 6.58 17.94 -3.63
N MET A 531 7.36 16.88 -3.69
CA MET A 531 8.53 16.68 -2.85
C MET A 531 9.79 17.32 -3.46
N ARG A 532 10.59 17.97 -2.61
CA ARG A 532 11.91 18.51 -2.94
C ARG A 532 12.91 18.02 -1.92
N LEU A 533 13.87 17.21 -2.34
CA LEU A 533 14.97 16.77 -1.47
C LEU A 533 16.12 17.77 -1.56
N ILE A 534 16.50 18.38 -0.44
CA ILE A 534 17.69 19.22 -0.33
C ILE A 534 18.72 18.46 0.51
N THR A 535 19.91 18.25 -0.04
CA THR A 535 21.01 17.58 0.65
C THR A 535 22.22 18.49 0.81
N LEU A 536 22.79 18.55 2.02
CA LEU A 536 24.07 19.21 2.27
C LEU A 536 25.16 18.15 2.47
N TRP A 537 25.83 17.75 1.39
CA TRP A 537 26.73 16.59 1.39
C TRP A 537 27.96 16.84 0.52
N ASP A 538 29.11 16.30 0.87
CA ASP A 538 30.38 16.57 0.17
C ASP A 538 30.55 15.81 -1.17
N GLY A 539 29.68 14.82 -1.44
CA GLY A 539 29.76 14.03 -2.66
C GLY A 539 30.74 12.87 -2.61
N LEU A 540 31.43 12.67 -1.47
CA LEU A 540 32.58 11.77 -1.36
C LEU A 540 32.47 10.78 -0.22
N THR A 541 31.76 11.13 0.86
CA THR A 541 31.63 10.23 2.01
C THR A 541 30.50 9.22 1.81
N ASP A 542 30.85 7.93 1.82
CA ASP A 542 29.89 6.84 1.97
C ASP A 542 29.52 6.74 3.46
N ASP A 543 28.42 7.41 3.84
CA ASP A 543 27.89 7.41 5.21
C ASP A 543 27.05 6.14 5.50
N GLY A 544 27.15 5.11 4.64
CA GLY A 544 26.45 3.84 4.76
C GLY A 544 25.10 3.81 4.04
N PRO A 545 24.29 2.75 4.21
CA PRO A 545 23.05 2.54 3.46
C PRO A 545 21.93 3.57 3.72
N GLY A 546 22.10 4.48 4.69
CA GLY A 546 21.22 5.63 4.95
C GLY A 546 21.74 6.98 4.47
N GLY A 547 22.94 7.04 3.91
CA GLY A 547 23.60 8.30 3.56
C GLY A 547 22.81 9.19 2.57
N PRO A 548 23.15 10.49 2.48
CA PRO A 548 22.53 11.42 1.54
C PRO A 548 22.55 10.92 0.08
N ASP A 549 23.54 10.13 -0.31
CA ASP A 549 23.65 9.49 -1.63
C ASP A 549 22.49 8.52 -1.90
N LYS A 550 22.18 7.62 -0.96
CA LYS A 550 21.08 6.66 -1.09
C LYS A 550 19.72 7.35 -1.11
N MET A 551 19.59 8.43 -0.34
CA MET A 551 18.37 9.24 -0.33
C MET A 551 18.16 9.93 -1.68
N ILE A 552 19.22 10.49 -2.27
CA ILE A 552 19.20 11.09 -3.61
C ILE A 552 18.80 10.05 -4.66
N ASP A 553 19.42 8.86 -4.64
CA ASP A 553 19.13 7.79 -5.60
C ASP A 553 17.66 7.34 -5.51
N ARG A 554 17.15 7.15 -4.28
CA ARG A 554 15.77 6.73 -4.04
C ARG A 554 14.75 7.77 -4.51
N VAL A 555 14.98 9.05 -4.23
CA VAL A 555 14.09 10.13 -4.69
C VAL A 555 14.13 10.23 -6.22
N ARG A 556 15.30 10.12 -6.85
CA ARG A 556 15.44 10.15 -8.32
C ARG A 556 14.77 8.96 -9.01
N GLN A 557 14.89 7.75 -8.45
CA GLN A 557 14.23 6.55 -8.99
C GLN A 557 12.71 6.69 -9.04
N LEU A 558 12.15 7.46 -8.10
CA LEU A 558 10.71 7.76 -8.04
C LEU A 558 10.32 8.97 -8.90
N GLY A 559 11.26 9.60 -9.60
CA GLY A 559 11.01 10.80 -10.41
C GLY A 559 11.01 12.11 -9.64
N GLY A 560 11.42 12.10 -8.36
CA GLY A 560 11.46 13.29 -7.51
C GLY A 560 12.61 14.24 -7.80
N ILE A 561 12.48 15.47 -7.33
CA ILE A 561 13.45 16.55 -7.54
C ILE A 561 14.44 16.59 -6.37
N THR A 562 15.74 16.64 -6.70
CA THR A 562 16.84 16.68 -5.74
C THR A 562 17.75 17.89 -5.96
N GLU A 563 18.02 18.67 -4.92
CA GLU A 563 19.05 19.71 -4.87
C GLU A 563 20.22 19.23 -4.01
N HIS A 564 21.39 19.10 -4.64
CA HIS A 564 22.61 18.70 -3.93
C HIS A 564 23.53 19.91 -3.69
N LEU A 565 23.59 20.35 -2.44
CA LEU A 565 24.49 21.39 -1.96
C LEU A 565 25.86 20.78 -1.65
N ASN A 566 26.69 20.66 -2.69
CA ASN A 566 28.00 20.04 -2.55
C ASN A 566 29.00 20.93 -1.79
N THR A 567 29.32 20.57 -0.53
CA THR A 567 30.21 21.36 0.35
C THR A 567 31.63 21.53 -0.20
N THR A 568 32.13 20.62 -1.05
CA THR A 568 33.45 20.75 -1.67
C THR A 568 33.51 21.87 -2.72
N LYS A 569 32.35 22.31 -3.23
CA LYS A 569 32.21 23.38 -4.24
C LYS A 569 31.94 24.75 -3.62
N PHE A 570 32.14 24.89 -2.31
CA PHE A 570 31.89 26.12 -1.59
C PHE A 570 33.00 27.13 -1.81
N ASN A 571 32.65 28.41 -1.85
CA ASN A 571 33.60 29.51 -2.05
C ASN A 571 34.59 29.61 -0.89
N TYR A 572 34.21 29.15 0.30
CA TYR A 572 35.13 28.92 1.42
C TYR A 572 36.41 28.21 0.99
N TRP A 573 36.33 27.10 0.23
CA TRP A 573 37.53 26.37 -0.18
C TRP A 573 38.41 27.14 -1.15
N LYS A 574 37.79 27.94 -2.03
CA LYS A 574 38.53 28.83 -2.92
C LYS A 574 39.29 29.91 -2.14
N ALA A 575 38.66 30.47 -1.09
CA ALA A 575 39.30 31.44 -0.21
C ALA A 575 40.47 30.83 0.58
N GLU A 576 40.38 29.55 0.94
CA GLU A 576 41.45 28.75 1.57
C GLU A 576 42.52 28.24 0.57
N GLY A 577 42.50 28.70 -0.67
CA GLY A 577 43.48 28.31 -1.70
C GLY A 577 43.26 26.92 -2.32
N LYS A 578 42.12 26.26 -2.05
CA LYS A 578 41.74 24.95 -2.59
C LYS A 578 40.72 25.13 -3.71
N VAL A 579 41.19 25.20 -4.95
CA VAL A 579 40.35 25.54 -6.13
C VAL A 579 39.35 24.42 -6.47
N ASN A 580 39.66 23.16 -6.12
CA ASN A 580 38.72 22.05 -6.30
C ASN A 580 38.97 20.94 -5.28
N ARG A 581 38.42 21.12 -4.07
CA ARG A 581 38.66 20.21 -2.94
C ARG A 581 38.33 18.75 -3.23
N ALA A 582 37.35 18.49 -4.09
CA ALA A 582 37.02 17.12 -4.49
C ALA A 582 38.19 16.43 -5.24
N LEU A 583 38.92 17.16 -6.09
CA LEU A 583 40.11 16.63 -6.76
C LEU A 583 41.28 16.44 -5.79
N ASP A 584 41.43 17.36 -4.83
CA ASP A 584 42.47 17.25 -3.79
C ASP A 584 42.28 16.03 -2.88
N LEU A 585 41.02 15.67 -2.60
CA LEU A 585 40.66 14.48 -1.82
C LEU A 585 40.82 13.19 -2.63
N LEU A 586 40.38 13.18 -3.90
CA LEU A 586 40.57 12.04 -4.80
C LEU A 586 42.05 11.74 -5.09
N ALA A 587 42.90 12.76 -5.19
CA ALA A 587 44.34 12.61 -5.41
C ALA A 587 45.11 12.06 -4.18
N ARG A 588 44.50 12.08 -2.99
CA ARG A 588 45.09 11.55 -1.74
C ARG A 588 44.61 10.14 -1.39
N GLY A 589 43.53 9.66 -2.03
CA GLY A 589 42.94 8.34 -1.81
C GLY A 589 43.28 7.29 -2.87
N GLY A 590 44.27 7.57 -3.73
CA GLY A 590 44.78 6.64 -4.75
C GLY A 590 46.01 5.86 -4.30
#